data_AF-A0A151AZH0-F1
#
_entry.id   AF-A0A151AZH0-F1
#
_cell.length_a   1.000
_cell.length_b   1.000
_cell.length_c   1.000
_cell.angle_alpha   90.00
_cell.angle_beta   90.00
_cell.angle_gamma   90.00
#
_symmetry.space_group_name_H-M   'P 1'
#
loop_
_entity.id
_entity.type
_entity.pdbx_description
1 polymer ?
#
loop_
_entity_poly.entity_id
_entity_poly.type
_entity_poly.pdbx_seq_one_letter_code
_entity_poly.pdbx_strand_id
1 'polypeptide(L)'
;MLWLWRLLWREATPGKQTSNEHALPITTRLEANIEYLKKTFGRSEDLVIREIELPGNKLALVYLETLIDRDVVQRDILRSLLALQAIPLPGDKARFSRLIRARLTIGDLQEERLWSKIITGLLDGKAVLMVEGYSRCLLLSIEGWEKRPVEEPVNEVSIRGPREGFAENLATNISLIRRRLRAPELRFEAMNLGRRTHTKVVICYLEGLVLKGILEELRRRLQRIDIDGILESGYIEELIEDAPNSPFPQLNRTERPDKLVADLLEGRIAVLTDGTPFALILPGSLISQLHAPDDYYERWPLTIGIRLFRFLGIFIALLLPSLYVALTTFHQEMIPTPLAISIAAQRELVPYPAVVEALIMQVLFEILIEAGIRLPRAIGTAISIVGALVIGEAAVRAGLMSAAMVIVIAATAIASFTIPTFGLSQAVRMLRLPMILLAGFLGLLGIFAGLLVILIHLVSLRSFGEPYLSPLAPFIWEAQKDLVVRVPWWAMLWRPVLTGWRDLWRIKPGLHPFITSRDKNAQDELETQLGEGNGKSVPARKGKKKTGKLARKR
;
A
#
# COMPACT_ATOMS: atom_id res chain seq x y z
N MET A 1 30.40 -10.83 12.10
CA MET A 1 29.16 -10.70 11.29
C MET A 1 28.23 -11.91 11.39
N LEU A 2 28.64 -13.14 11.06
CA LEU A 2 27.81 -14.36 11.20
C LEU A 2 27.30 -14.65 12.63
N TRP A 3 28.04 -14.21 13.66
CA TRP A 3 27.63 -14.37 15.05
C TRP A 3 26.52 -13.38 15.46
N LEU A 4 26.63 -12.11 15.07
CA LEU A 4 25.54 -11.12 15.21
C LEU A 4 24.29 -11.56 14.41
N TRP A 5 24.51 -12.14 13.23
CA TRP A 5 23.46 -12.68 12.37
C TRP A 5 22.73 -13.87 13.01
N ARG A 6 23.45 -14.78 13.67
CA ARG A 6 22.85 -15.87 14.46
C ARG A 6 22.17 -15.38 15.74
N LEU A 7 22.68 -14.32 16.37
CA LEU A 7 22.11 -13.75 17.59
C LEU A 7 20.77 -13.04 17.28
N LEU A 8 20.70 -12.26 16.20
CA LEU A 8 19.48 -11.58 15.74
C LEU A 8 18.38 -12.57 15.28
N TRP A 9 18.76 -13.77 14.82
CA TRP A 9 17.81 -14.78 14.33
C TRP A 9 17.37 -15.80 15.38
N ARG A 10 18.06 -15.90 16.52
CA ARG A 10 17.71 -16.86 17.58
C ARG A 10 16.40 -16.47 18.29
N GLU A 11 15.99 -15.22 18.19
CA GLU A 11 14.71 -14.68 18.69
C GLU A 11 13.61 -14.63 17.62
N ALA A 12 13.93 -14.90 16.35
CA ALA A 12 12.95 -15.00 15.27
C ALA A 12 12.26 -16.37 15.31
N THR A 13 11.55 -16.66 16.40
CA THR A 13 10.60 -17.77 16.41
C THR A 13 9.53 -17.48 15.36
N PRO A 14 9.16 -18.44 14.48
CA PRO A 14 7.97 -18.28 13.64
C PRO A 14 6.82 -17.91 14.58
N GLY A 15 6.11 -16.82 14.26
CA GLY A 15 4.95 -16.42 15.04
C GLY A 15 4.07 -17.65 15.24
N LYS A 16 3.86 -18.03 16.49
CA LYS A 16 2.90 -19.07 16.86
C LYS A 16 1.63 -18.74 16.10
N GLN A 17 1.26 -19.55 15.11
CA GLN A 17 0.01 -19.37 14.40
C GLN A 17 -1.08 -19.31 15.48
N THR A 18 -1.74 -18.16 15.60
CA THR A 18 -2.86 -17.89 16.52
C THR A 18 -4.08 -18.78 16.25
N SER A 19 -3.99 -19.68 15.27
CA SER A 19 -5.05 -20.59 14.84
C SER A 19 -5.58 -21.51 15.96
N ASN A 20 -4.81 -21.79 17.02
CA ASN A 20 -5.29 -22.63 18.13
C ASN A 20 -5.92 -21.87 19.31
N GLU A 21 -5.71 -20.55 19.48
CA GLU A 21 -6.30 -19.82 20.62
C GLU A 21 -7.79 -19.53 20.43
N HIS A 22 -8.25 -19.41 19.18
CA HIS A 22 -9.65 -19.20 18.84
C HIS A 22 -10.46 -20.49 18.69
N ALA A 23 -9.85 -21.67 18.87
CA ALA A 23 -10.56 -22.95 18.84
C ALA A 23 -11.36 -23.24 20.12
N LEU A 24 -11.22 -22.38 21.14
CA LEU A 24 -11.92 -22.51 22.42
C LEU A 24 -13.41 -22.15 22.29
N PRO A 25 -14.30 -22.84 23.03
CA PRO A 25 -15.70 -22.47 23.10
C PRO A 25 -15.92 -21.22 23.96
N ILE A 26 -17.02 -20.51 23.72
CA ILE A 26 -17.44 -19.39 24.56
C ILE A 26 -17.87 -19.86 25.95
N THR A 27 -17.71 -18.99 26.94
CA THR A 27 -18.11 -19.27 28.31
C THR A 27 -19.57 -18.88 28.55
N THR A 28 -20.16 -19.35 29.66
CA THR A 28 -21.52 -18.96 30.06
C THR A 28 -21.59 -17.56 30.68
N ARG A 29 -20.45 -16.97 31.06
CA ARG A 29 -20.37 -15.63 31.67
C ARG A 29 -20.21 -14.57 30.59
N LEU A 30 -21.15 -13.65 30.51
CA LEU A 30 -21.18 -12.58 29.51
C LEU A 30 -20.00 -11.64 29.66
N GLU A 31 -19.67 -11.23 30.90
CA GLU A 31 -18.58 -10.28 31.14
C GLU A 31 -17.23 -10.84 30.66
N ALA A 32 -16.96 -12.13 30.88
CA ALA A 32 -15.74 -12.80 30.42
C ALA A 32 -15.66 -12.87 28.89
N ASN A 33 -16.79 -13.10 28.21
CA ASN A 33 -16.86 -13.12 26.75
C ASN A 33 -16.64 -11.71 26.15
N ILE A 34 -17.21 -10.68 26.77
CA ILE A 34 -17.00 -9.27 26.38
C ILE A 34 -15.53 -8.88 26.53
N GLU A 35 -14.90 -9.25 27.66
CA GLU A 35 -13.48 -8.96 27.91
C GLU A 35 -12.57 -9.66 26.87
N TYR A 36 -12.89 -10.91 26.52
CA TYR A 36 -12.17 -11.63 25.47
C TYR A 36 -12.25 -10.91 24.11
N LEU A 37 -13.43 -10.43 23.72
CA LEU A 37 -13.60 -9.66 22.48
C LEU A 37 -12.85 -8.33 22.52
N LYS A 38 -12.95 -7.57 23.61
CA LYS A 38 -12.19 -6.33 23.82
C LYS A 38 -10.69 -6.56 23.72
N LYS A 39 -10.18 -7.67 24.27
CA LYS A 39 -8.77 -8.05 24.16
C LYS A 39 -8.37 -8.46 22.74
N THR A 40 -9.23 -9.20 22.04
CA THR A 40 -8.97 -9.72 20.68
C THR A 40 -8.90 -8.60 19.65
N PHE A 41 -9.88 -7.70 19.65
CA PHE A 41 -9.94 -6.55 18.74
C PHE A 41 -9.16 -5.34 19.27
N GLY A 42 -8.71 -5.35 20.53
CA GLY A 42 -7.88 -4.31 21.13
C GLY A 42 -8.52 -2.93 21.06
N ARG A 43 -7.70 -1.91 20.79
CA ARG A 43 -8.11 -0.51 20.63
C ARG A 43 -8.63 -0.24 19.21
N SER A 44 -9.65 -0.97 18.79
CA SER A 44 -10.31 -0.72 17.51
C SER A 44 -11.58 0.08 17.75
N GLU A 45 -11.64 1.31 17.23
CA GLU A 45 -12.77 2.20 17.44
C GLU A 45 -14.07 1.67 16.81
N ASP A 46 -13.97 0.89 15.74
CA ASP A 46 -15.11 0.35 15.01
C ASP A 46 -15.83 -0.82 15.72
N LEU A 47 -15.28 -1.35 16.82
CA LEU A 47 -15.95 -2.38 17.63
C LEU A 47 -16.95 -1.75 18.59
N VAL A 48 -18.23 -2.01 18.36
CA VAL A 48 -19.32 -1.58 19.24
C VAL A 48 -19.81 -2.76 20.06
N ILE A 49 -19.85 -2.58 21.38
CA ILE A 49 -20.41 -3.53 22.35
C ILE A 49 -21.53 -2.80 23.08
N ARG A 50 -22.77 -3.25 22.88
CA ARG A 50 -23.95 -2.68 23.52
C ARG A 50 -24.55 -3.70 24.48
N GLU A 51 -24.42 -3.43 25.76
CA GLU A 51 -25.03 -4.21 26.83
C GLU A 51 -26.51 -3.82 26.99
N ILE A 52 -27.37 -4.82 27.12
CA ILE A 52 -28.83 -4.64 27.24
C ILE A 52 -29.30 -5.44 28.46
N GLU A 53 -29.91 -4.76 29.41
CA GLU A 53 -30.52 -5.37 30.57
C GLU A 53 -32.01 -5.65 30.31
N LEU A 54 -32.42 -6.89 30.53
CA LEU A 54 -33.80 -7.34 30.52
C LEU A 54 -34.15 -7.94 31.90
N PRO A 55 -35.44 -7.98 32.27
CA PRO A 55 -35.87 -8.62 33.52
C PRO A 55 -35.34 -10.07 33.64
N GLY A 56 -34.42 -10.30 34.59
CA GLY A 56 -33.80 -11.61 34.84
C GLY A 56 -32.75 -12.07 33.82
N ASN A 57 -32.40 -11.28 32.80
CA ASN A 57 -31.45 -11.65 31.75
C ASN A 57 -30.58 -10.46 31.31
N LYS A 58 -29.26 -10.66 31.21
CA LYS A 58 -28.34 -9.71 30.57
C LYS A 58 -27.98 -10.19 29.16
N LEU A 59 -27.87 -9.25 28.24
CA LEU A 59 -27.53 -9.47 26.85
C LEU A 59 -26.40 -8.54 26.43
N ALA A 60 -25.60 -8.95 25.44
CA ALA A 60 -24.72 -8.03 24.74
C ALA A 60 -24.83 -8.22 23.23
N LEU A 61 -25.02 -7.11 22.52
CA LEU A 61 -24.95 -7.05 21.07
C LEU A 61 -23.58 -6.49 20.67
N VAL A 62 -22.81 -7.27 19.92
CA VAL A 62 -21.46 -6.91 19.47
C VAL A 62 -21.43 -6.86 17.96
N TYR A 63 -20.87 -5.81 17.38
CA TYR A 63 -20.71 -5.69 15.93
C TYR A 63 -19.58 -4.74 15.57
N LEU A 64 -19.11 -4.83 14.31
CA LEU A 64 -18.19 -3.86 13.73
C LEU A 64 -19.00 -2.81 12.96
N GLU A 65 -19.05 -1.57 13.46
CA GLU A 65 -19.92 -0.51 12.96
C GLU A 65 -19.71 -0.18 11.47
N THR A 66 -18.51 -0.43 10.95
CA THR A 66 -18.10 -0.14 9.56
C THR A 66 -18.47 -1.24 8.56
N LEU A 67 -18.96 -2.39 9.02
CA LEU A 67 -19.31 -3.55 8.18
C LEU A 67 -20.81 -3.92 8.22
N ILE A 68 -21.60 -3.18 8.99
CA ILE A 68 -23.01 -3.48 9.23
C ILE A 68 -23.96 -2.39 8.71
N ASP A 69 -25.19 -2.77 8.42
CA ASP A 69 -26.27 -1.81 8.21
C ASP A 69 -26.78 -1.27 9.56
N ARG A 70 -26.45 -0.01 9.86
CA ARG A 70 -26.86 0.68 11.09
C ARG A 70 -28.37 0.73 11.27
N ASP A 71 -29.11 0.86 10.17
CA ASP A 71 -30.57 0.96 10.21
C ASP A 71 -31.20 -0.37 10.64
N VAL A 72 -30.67 -1.49 10.15
CA VAL A 72 -31.13 -2.84 10.54
C VAL A 72 -30.85 -3.09 12.02
N VAL A 73 -29.68 -2.68 12.52
CA VAL A 73 -29.35 -2.78 13.95
C VAL A 73 -30.33 -1.99 14.80
N GLN A 74 -30.60 -0.73 14.46
CA GLN A 74 -31.46 0.12 15.27
C GLN A 74 -32.94 -0.27 15.17
N ARG A 75 -33.45 -0.44 13.95
CA ARG A 75 -34.89 -0.64 13.70
C ARG A 75 -35.35 -2.07 13.93
N ASP A 76 -34.55 -3.06 13.53
CA ASP A 76 -34.97 -4.46 13.53
C ASP A 76 -34.42 -5.24 14.72
N ILE A 77 -33.15 -5.03 15.10
CA ILE A 77 -32.56 -5.75 16.25
C ILE A 77 -32.91 -5.08 17.57
N LEU A 78 -32.45 -3.84 17.78
CA LEU A 78 -32.52 -3.19 19.08
C LEU A 78 -33.96 -2.92 19.52
N ARG A 79 -34.81 -2.46 18.60
CA ARG A 79 -36.25 -2.27 18.89
C ARG A 79 -36.92 -3.58 19.30
N SER A 80 -36.62 -4.67 18.60
CA SER A 80 -37.18 -6.00 18.91
C SER A 80 -36.68 -6.54 20.24
N LEU A 81 -35.41 -6.32 20.58
CA LEU A 81 -34.84 -6.72 21.87
C LEU A 81 -35.41 -5.90 23.04
N LEU A 82 -35.58 -4.58 22.88
CA LEU A 82 -36.15 -3.72 23.93
C LEU A 82 -37.64 -4.00 24.16
N ALA A 83 -38.40 -4.37 23.13
CA ALA A 83 -39.80 -4.78 23.27
C ALA A 83 -39.98 -6.01 24.19
N LEU A 84 -38.93 -6.82 24.40
CA LEU A 84 -38.94 -7.95 25.32
C LEU A 84 -38.98 -7.55 26.80
N GLN A 85 -38.66 -6.29 27.15
CA GLN A 85 -38.77 -5.80 28.53
C GLN A 85 -40.21 -5.82 29.06
N ALA A 86 -41.20 -5.68 28.16
CA ALA A 86 -42.61 -5.58 28.51
C ALA A 86 -43.32 -6.94 28.67
N ILE A 87 -42.59 -8.06 28.55
CA ILE A 87 -43.17 -9.41 28.48
C ILE A 87 -42.53 -10.29 29.57
N PRO A 88 -43.30 -11.19 30.24
CA PRO A 88 -42.71 -12.18 31.13
C PRO A 88 -41.73 -13.09 30.39
N LEU A 89 -40.45 -13.02 30.77
CA LEU A 89 -39.38 -13.77 30.13
C LEU A 89 -39.20 -15.16 30.77
N PRO A 90 -38.92 -16.22 29.98
CA PRO A 90 -38.59 -17.53 30.52
C PRO A 90 -37.31 -17.47 31.37
N GLY A 91 -37.32 -18.10 32.55
CA GLY A 91 -36.09 -18.29 33.34
C GLY A 91 -35.12 -19.31 32.74
N ASP A 92 -35.62 -20.22 31.90
CA ASP A 92 -34.80 -21.18 31.14
C ASP A 92 -34.12 -20.49 29.95
N LYS A 93 -32.79 -20.42 30.00
CA LYS A 93 -31.93 -19.78 28.99
C LYS A 93 -32.10 -20.39 27.59
N ALA A 94 -32.40 -21.68 27.48
CA ALA A 94 -32.62 -22.33 26.19
C ALA A 94 -33.98 -21.97 25.57
N ARG A 95 -35.01 -21.72 26.40
CA ARG A 95 -36.30 -21.19 25.93
C ARG A 95 -36.20 -19.71 25.60
N PHE A 96 -35.43 -18.97 26.38
CA PHE A 96 -35.16 -17.55 26.13
C PHE A 96 -34.43 -17.34 24.80
N SER A 97 -33.42 -18.16 24.47
CA SER A 97 -32.74 -18.10 23.18
C SER A 97 -33.70 -18.38 22.01
N ARG A 98 -34.62 -19.36 22.14
CA ARG A 98 -35.67 -19.64 21.13
C ARG A 98 -36.65 -18.47 20.96
N LEU A 99 -37.05 -17.83 22.05
CA LEU A 99 -37.93 -16.65 22.03
C LEU A 99 -37.28 -15.50 21.24
N ILE A 100 -35.99 -15.27 21.44
CA ILE A 100 -35.23 -14.25 20.70
C ILE A 100 -35.26 -14.56 19.19
N ARG A 101 -35.01 -15.82 18.78
CA ARG A 101 -35.04 -16.18 17.34
C ARG A 101 -36.41 -15.94 16.71
N ALA A 102 -37.47 -16.24 17.45
CA ALA A 102 -38.84 -16.07 16.96
C ALA A 102 -39.25 -14.59 16.83
N ARG A 103 -38.56 -13.69 17.53
CA ARG A 103 -38.87 -12.26 17.58
C ARG A 103 -37.96 -11.40 16.69
N LEU A 104 -36.73 -11.83 16.45
CA LEU A 104 -35.87 -11.20 15.47
C LEU A 104 -36.39 -11.47 14.07
N THR A 105 -36.67 -10.42 13.30
CA THR A 105 -37.19 -10.48 11.93
C THR A 105 -36.10 -10.73 10.88
N ILE A 106 -34.90 -11.15 11.29
CA ILE A 106 -33.73 -11.35 10.42
C ILE A 106 -33.76 -12.76 9.81
N GLY A 107 -33.57 -12.83 8.49
CA GLY A 107 -33.74 -14.07 7.72
C GLY A 107 -32.67 -15.13 7.94
N ASP A 108 -31.43 -14.76 8.24
CA ASP A 108 -30.32 -15.71 8.49
C ASP A 108 -29.77 -15.54 9.90
N LEU A 109 -30.00 -16.57 10.73
CA LEU A 109 -29.64 -16.61 12.14
C LEU A 109 -28.91 -17.91 12.45
N GLN A 110 -27.64 -17.80 12.83
CA GLN A 110 -26.79 -18.97 13.07
C GLN A 110 -26.39 -19.05 14.55
N GLU A 111 -26.52 -20.23 15.15
CA GLU A 111 -26.02 -20.46 16.50
C GLU A 111 -24.58 -20.96 16.46
N GLU A 112 -23.69 -20.28 17.16
CA GLU A 112 -22.30 -20.68 17.24
C GLU A 112 -21.78 -20.71 18.68
N ARG A 113 -20.75 -21.53 18.88
CA ARG A 113 -20.11 -21.73 20.19
C ARG A 113 -18.60 -21.52 20.18
N LEU A 114 -17.96 -21.50 19.00
CA LEU A 114 -16.51 -21.44 18.86
C LEU A 114 -16.06 -20.01 18.56
N TRP A 115 -15.04 -19.52 19.27
CA TRP A 115 -14.52 -18.18 19.08
C TRP A 115 -14.06 -17.90 17.65
N SER A 116 -13.44 -18.88 16.98
CA SER A 116 -12.97 -18.76 15.60
C SER A 116 -14.10 -18.34 14.65
N LYS A 117 -15.24 -19.03 14.71
CA LYS A 117 -16.41 -18.71 13.89
C LYS A 117 -17.08 -17.39 14.28
N ILE A 118 -17.08 -17.05 15.57
CA ILE A 118 -17.67 -15.80 16.06
C ILE A 118 -16.85 -14.61 15.56
N ILE A 119 -15.52 -14.70 15.65
CA ILE A 119 -14.60 -13.67 15.15
C ILE A 119 -14.70 -13.56 13.63
N THR A 120 -14.69 -14.69 12.90
CA THR A 120 -14.92 -14.67 11.45
C THR A 120 -16.27 -14.04 11.12
N GLY A 121 -17.35 -14.37 11.84
CA GLY A 121 -18.66 -13.77 11.65
C GLY A 121 -18.66 -12.25 11.85
N LEU A 122 -18.00 -11.74 12.90
CA LEU A 122 -17.84 -10.29 13.11
C LEU A 122 -17.09 -9.63 11.94
N LEU A 123 -16.00 -10.25 11.50
CA LEU A 123 -15.17 -9.75 10.39
C LEU A 123 -15.87 -9.85 9.02
N ASP A 124 -16.89 -10.70 8.91
CA ASP A 124 -17.75 -10.81 7.74
C ASP A 124 -18.94 -9.84 7.78
N GLY A 125 -19.06 -9.00 8.83
CA GLY A 125 -20.13 -8.01 8.97
C GLY A 125 -21.39 -8.53 9.64
N LYS A 126 -21.32 -9.65 10.36
CA LYS A 126 -22.44 -10.14 11.20
C LYS A 126 -22.41 -9.48 12.58
N ALA A 127 -23.58 -9.29 13.18
CA ALA A 127 -23.67 -8.98 14.60
C ALA A 127 -23.70 -10.26 15.45
N VAL A 128 -23.11 -10.20 16.64
CA VAL A 128 -23.10 -11.28 17.62
C VAL A 128 -23.99 -10.87 18.79
N LEU A 129 -25.03 -11.64 19.04
CA LEU A 129 -25.88 -11.50 20.23
C LEU A 129 -25.53 -12.58 21.25
N MET A 130 -25.07 -12.16 22.42
CA MET A 130 -24.69 -13.00 23.55
C MET A 130 -25.70 -12.86 24.68
N VAL A 131 -25.93 -13.97 25.40
CA VAL A 131 -26.91 -14.07 26.49
C VAL A 131 -26.21 -14.58 27.74
N GLU A 132 -26.39 -13.88 28.87
CA GLU A 132 -25.85 -14.30 30.16
C GLU A 132 -26.38 -15.68 30.58
N GLY A 133 -25.47 -16.59 30.94
CA GLY A 133 -25.77 -17.97 31.32
C GLY A 133 -25.93 -18.93 30.15
N TYR A 134 -25.75 -18.50 28.89
CA TYR A 134 -25.92 -19.35 27.71
C TYR A 134 -24.58 -19.59 27.00
N SER A 135 -24.21 -20.86 26.76
CA SER A 135 -22.93 -21.23 26.16
C SER A 135 -22.92 -21.22 24.63
N ARG A 136 -23.83 -20.45 24.01
CA ARG A 136 -23.91 -20.21 22.55
C ARG A 136 -24.28 -18.75 22.31
N CYS A 137 -23.86 -18.21 21.18
CA CYS A 137 -24.28 -16.89 20.72
C CYS A 137 -25.05 -17.02 19.40
N LEU A 138 -25.82 -15.98 19.07
CA LEU A 138 -26.52 -15.86 17.80
C LEU A 138 -25.73 -14.92 16.88
N LEU A 139 -25.36 -15.40 15.70
CA LEU A 139 -24.85 -14.59 14.61
C LEU A 139 -26.04 -14.10 13.77
N LEU A 140 -26.17 -12.78 13.67
CA LEU A 140 -27.19 -12.08 12.92
C LEU A 140 -26.55 -11.57 11.62
N SER A 141 -27.00 -12.08 10.48
CA SER A 141 -26.52 -11.60 9.18
C SER A 141 -27.18 -10.25 8.88
N ILE A 142 -26.40 -9.19 9.05
CA ILE A 142 -26.80 -7.77 8.90
C ILE A 142 -25.73 -6.98 8.15
N GLU A 143 -24.90 -7.70 7.41
CA GLU A 143 -23.83 -7.13 6.60
C GLU A 143 -24.40 -6.05 5.68
N GLY A 144 -23.79 -4.87 5.75
CA GLY A 144 -24.20 -3.70 5.01
C GLY A 144 -23.14 -2.63 5.14
N TRP A 145 -22.92 -1.88 4.06
CA TRP A 145 -21.93 -0.81 4.06
C TRP A 145 -22.50 0.40 3.34
N GLU A 146 -21.86 1.54 3.56
CA GLU A 146 -22.26 2.81 2.96
C GLU A 146 -22.31 2.66 1.43
N LYS A 147 -23.49 2.94 0.85
CA LYS A 147 -23.78 2.72 -0.57
C LYS A 147 -23.32 3.87 -1.48
N ARG A 148 -22.57 4.84 -0.96
CA ARG A 148 -22.02 5.89 -1.84
C ARG A 148 -21.07 5.23 -2.84
N PRO A 149 -21.18 5.58 -4.14
CA PRO A 149 -20.31 5.01 -5.14
C PRO A 149 -18.86 5.38 -4.79
N VAL A 150 -18.03 4.37 -4.58
CA VAL A 150 -16.59 4.55 -4.45
C VAL A 150 -16.05 4.79 -5.84
N GLU A 151 -15.42 5.95 -6.04
CA GLU A 151 -14.87 6.35 -7.33
C GLU A 151 -13.49 5.73 -7.59
N GLU A 152 -13.04 5.80 -8.84
CA GLU A 152 -11.71 5.36 -9.24
C GLU A 152 -10.66 6.39 -8.81
N PRO A 153 -9.51 5.96 -8.22
CA PRO A 153 -8.44 6.88 -7.84
C PRO A 153 -7.98 7.68 -9.07
N VAL A 154 -8.03 9.00 -8.94
CA VAL A 154 -7.69 9.92 -10.03
C VAL A 154 -6.19 9.93 -10.29
N ASN A 155 -5.39 9.82 -9.24
CA ASN A 155 -3.92 9.93 -9.33
C ASN A 155 -3.22 8.57 -9.42
N GLU A 156 -3.90 7.47 -9.09
CA GLU A 156 -3.33 6.10 -9.12
C GLU A 156 -4.18 5.13 -9.96
N VAL A 157 -4.37 5.43 -11.25
CA VAL A 157 -5.17 4.60 -12.17
C VAL A 157 -4.61 3.18 -12.28
N SER A 158 -5.50 2.18 -12.17
CA SER A 158 -5.15 0.76 -12.19
C SER A 158 -5.48 0.13 -13.55
N ILE A 159 -4.51 -0.59 -14.13
CA ILE A 159 -4.71 -1.27 -15.43
C ILE A 159 -5.40 -2.62 -15.21
N ARG A 160 -4.95 -3.38 -14.20
CA ARG A 160 -5.43 -4.75 -13.91
C ARG A 160 -5.99 -4.90 -12.51
N GLY A 161 -5.45 -4.17 -11.53
CA GLY A 161 -5.81 -4.29 -10.12
C GLY A 161 -7.17 -3.66 -9.77
N PRO A 162 -7.53 -3.67 -8.47
CA PRO A 162 -8.71 -2.98 -7.96
C PRO A 162 -8.77 -1.52 -8.38
N ARG A 163 -9.99 -1.03 -8.64
CA ARG A 163 -10.28 0.37 -9.02
C ARG A 163 -10.97 1.16 -7.92
N GLU A 164 -11.27 0.57 -6.77
CA GLU A 164 -11.88 1.31 -5.66
C GLU A 164 -10.83 2.24 -5.05
N GLY A 165 -11.08 3.56 -5.03
CA GLY A 165 -10.28 4.55 -4.32
C GLY A 165 -10.80 4.82 -2.90
N PHE A 166 -10.04 5.55 -2.09
CA PHE A 166 -10.54 6.15 -0.86
C PHE A 166 -11.47 7.33 -1.18
N ALA A 167 -12.40 7.59 -0.27
CA ALA A 167 -13.33 8.72 -0.32
C ALA A 167 -13.00 9.72 0.80
N GLU A 168 -13.67 10.87 0.84
CA GLU A 168 -13.48 11.86 1.91
C GLU A 168 -14.04 11.39 3.26
N ASN A 169 -14.97 10.44 3.25
CA ASN A 169 -15.58 9.92 4.47
C ASN A 169 -14.69 8.83 5.13
N LEU A 170 -14.26 9.10 6.36
CA LEU A 170 -13.39 8.21 7.13
C LEU A 170 -14.02 6.82 7.41
N ALA A 171 -15.33 6.74 7.69
CA ALA A 171 -16.00 5.47 7.97
C ALA A 171 -16.04 4.56 6.74
N THR A 172 -16.29 5.12 5.55
CA THR A 172 -16.17 4.41 4.27
C THR A 172 -14.74 3.87 4.09
N ASN A 173 -13.73 4.68 4.35
CA ASN A 173 -12.33 4.28 4.20
C ASN A 173 -11.96 3.12 5.14
N ILE A 174 -12.39 3.17 6.40
CA ILE A 174 -12.19 2.07 7.36
C ILE A 174 -12.90 0.79 6.87
N SER A 175 -14.12 0.91 6.35
CA SER A 175 -14.87 -0.21 5.78
C SER A 175 -14.13 -0.86 4.61
N LEU A 176 -13.58 -0.06 3.68
CA LEU A 176 -12.79 -0.55 2.55
C LEU A 176 -11.57 -1.36 3.00
N ILE A 177 -10.88 -0.92 4.05
CA ILE A 177 -9.73 -1.62 4.63
C ILE A 177 -10.17 -2.91 5.31
N ARG A 178 -11.19 -2.87 6.18
CA ARG A 178 -11.74 -4.04 6.89
C ARG A 178 -12.22 -5.14 5.94
N ARG A 179 -12.88 -4.77 4.84
CA ARG A 179 -13.38 -5.73 3.83
C ARG A 179 -12.25 -6.53 3.18
N ARG A 180 -11.10 -5.88 2.96
CA ARG A 180 -9.91 -6.49 2.36
C ARG A 180 -9.05 -7.23 3.39
N LEU A 181 -8.91 -6.69 4.59
CA LEU A 181 -8.09 -7.25 5.67
C LEU A 181 -8.98 -7.69 6.83
N ARG A 182 -9.49 -8.91 6.73
CA ARG A 182 -10.32 -9.57 7.76
C ARG A 182 -9.45 -10.19 8.86
N ALA A 183 -8.63 -9.36 9.49
CA ALA A 183 -7.76 -9.77 10.58
C ALA A 183 -8.30 -9.19 11.90
N PRO A 184 -8.52 -10.02 12.96
CA PRO A 184 -8.90 -9.49 14.26
C PRO A 184 -7.81 -8.62 14.88
N GLU A 185 -6.55 -8.75 14.45
CA GLU A 185 -5.40 -7.96 14.89
C GLU A 185 -5.34 -6.55 14.27
N LEU A 186 -6.22 -6.23 13.31
CA LEU A 186 -6.29 -4.89 12.72
C LEU A 186 -6.81 -3.90 13.77
N ARG A 187 -6.12 -2.77 13.90
CA ARG A 187 -6.42 -1.71 14.88
C ARG A 187 -6.71 -0.40 14.17
N PHE A 188 -7.73 0.29 14.66
CA PHE A 188 -8.08 1.66 14.28
C PHE A 188 -8.11 2.52 15.53
N GLU A 189 -7.05 3.28 15.78
CA GLU A 189 -6.94 4.20 16.91
C GLU A 189 -7.29 5.61 16.49
N ALA A 190 -8.43 6.11 16.95
CA ALA A 190 -8.88 7.46 16.65
C ALA A 190 -8.34 8.51 17.62
N MET A 191 -8.13 9.70 17.10
CA MET A 191 -7.80 10.92 17.82
C MET A 191 -8.40 12.13 17.11
N ASN A 192 -8.63 13.21 17.85
CA ASN A 192 -9.09 14.47 17.30
C ASN A 192 -7.94 15.47 17.33
N LEU A 193 -7.63 16.07 16.19
CA LEU A 193 -6.53 17.02 16.04
C LEU A 193 -7.05 18.38 15.55
N GLY A 194 -6.32 19.45 15.89
CA GLY A 194 -6.70 20.82 15.55
C GLY A 194 -7.61 21.46 16.60
N ARG A 195 -7.32 22.72 16.96
CA ARG A 195 -7.99 23.45 18.05
C ARG A 195 -9.44 23.82 17.74
N ARG A 196 -9.75 24.11 16.47
CA ARG A 196 -11.06 24.60 16.02
C ARG A 196 -11.80 23.59 15.17
N THR A 197 -11.09 22.90 14.26
CA THR A 197 -11.73 21.93 13.37
C THR A 197 -12.05 20.61 14.08
N HIS A 198 -11.30 20.27 15.14
CA HIS A 198 -11.40 18.97 15.83
C HIS A 198 -11.46 17.80 14.84
N THR A 199 -10.60 17.83 13.82
CA THR A 199 -10.60 16.88 12.71
C THR A 199 -10.27 15.49 13.24
N LYS A 200 -11.10 14.51 12.89
CA LYS A 200 -10.90 13.11 13.28
C LYS A 200 -9.80 12.48 12.43
N VAL A 201 -8.83 11.87 13.10
CA VAL A 201 -7.68 11.19 12.51
C VAL A 201 -7.58 9.79 13.09
N VAL A 202 -7.32 8.80 12.24
CA VAL A 202 -7.24 7.39 12.64
C VAL A 202 -5.89 6.81 12.26
N ILE A 203 -5.18 6.28 13.25
CA ILE A 203 -4.01 5.43 13.03
C ILE A 203 -4.50 4.01 12.75
N CYS A 204 -4.08 3.45 11.63
CA CYS A 204 -4.40 2.11 11.19
C CYS A 204 -3.12 1.26 11.15
N TYR A 205 -3.14 0.10 11.81
CA TYR A 205 -1.99 -0.81 11.84
C TYR A 205 -2.40 -2.25 12.18
N LEU A 206 -1.53 -3.22 11.86
CA LEU A 206 -1.73 -4.61 12.27
C LEU A 206 -0.93 -4.93 13.54
N GLU A 207 -1.64 -5.17 14.65
CA GLU A 207 -1.03 -5.55 15.92
C GLU A 207 -0.25 -6.85 15.74
N GLY A 208 0.96 -6.91 16.31
CA GLY A 208 1.83 -8.06 16.17
C GLY A 208 2.79 -8.01 14.99
N LEU A 209 2.49 -7.31 13.89
CA LEU A 209 3.45 -7.06 12.80
C LEU A 209 4.17 -5.73 12.93
N VAL A 210 3.45 -4.68 13.34
CA VAL A 210 4.01 -3.32 13.44
C VAL A 210 5.17 -3.24 14.44
N LEU A 211 6.20 -2.46 14.10
CA LEU A 211 7.24 -2.11 15.05
C LEU A 211 6.71 -1.09 16.08
N LYS A 212 6.61 -1.52 17.34
CA LYS A 212 6.07 -0.67 18.43
C LYS A 212 6.80 0.68 18.56
N GLY A 213 8.11 0.72 18.33
CA GLY A 213 8.87 1.97 18.38
C GLY A 213 8.38 3.03 17.41
N ILE A 214 8.06 2.64 16.16
CA ILE A 214 7.54 3.56 15.13
C ILE A 214 6.12 4.02 15.50
N LEU A 215 5.30 3.10 16.02
CA LEU A 215 3.92 3.41 16.43
C LEU A 215 3.89 4.43 17.59
N GLU A 216 4.72 4.26 18.61
CA GLU A 216 4.78 5.23 19.72
C GLU A 216 5.36 6.58 19.28
N GLU A 217 6.34 6.58 18.36
CA GLU A 217 6.87 7.80 17.78
C GLU A 217 5.79 8.58 17.03
N LEU A 218 5.01 7.89 16.20
CA LEU A 218 3.87 8.48 15.49
C LEU A 218 2.84 9.07 16.45
N ARG A 219 2.42 8.31 17.47
CA ARG A 219 1.48 8.80 18.49
C ARG A 219 2.00 10.08 19.15
N ARG A 220 3.28 10.08 19.54
CA ARG A 220 3.92 11.25 20.16
C ARG A 220 3.91 12.48 19.24
N ARG A 221 4.19 12.30 17.95
CA ARG A 221 4.17 13.40 16.97
C ARG A 221 2.78 13.94 16.75
N LEU A 222 1.80 13.05 16.53
CA LEU A 222 0.40 13.46 16.32
C LEU A 222 -0.17 14.18 17.55
N GLN A 223 0.13 13.71 18.77
CA GLN A 223 -0.30 14.37 20.01
C GLN A 223 0.32 15.75 20.25
N ARG A 224 1.46 16.05 19.61
CA ARG A 224 2.12 17.36 19.71
C ARG A 224 1.53 18.39 18.73
N ILE A 225 0.71 17.96 17.77
CA ILE A 225 0.11 18.87 16.77
C ILE A 225 -0.87 19.81 17.47
N ASP A 226 -0.49 21.09 17.55
CA ASP A 226 -1.33 22.18 18.05
C ASP A 226 -1.42 23.29 16.99
N ILE A 227 -2.39 23.14 16.08
CA ILE A 227 -2.70 24.10 15.02
C ILE A 227 -4.20 24.43 15.03
N ASP A 228 -4.63 25.51 14.38
CA ASP A 228 -6.04 25.91 14.38
C ASP A 228 -6.96 24.84 13.76
N GLY A 229 -6.51 24.16 12.72
CA GLY A 229 -7.27 23.09 12.11
C GLY A 229 -6.50 22.32 11.06
N ILE A 230 -7.03 21.13 10.73
CA ILE A 230 -6.50 20.27 9.68
C ILE A 230 -7.57 20.16 8.60
N LEU A 231 -7.26 20.64 7.41
CA LEU A 231 -8.14 20.57 6.24
C LEU A 231 -7.73 19.46 5.28
N GLU A 232 -6.44 19.14 5.24
CA GLU A 232 -5.88 18.16 4.32
C GLU A 232 -4.78 17.34 5.03
N SER A 233 -4.56 16.10 4.61
CA SER A 233 -3.62 15.17 5.20
C SER A 233 -2.15 15.64 5.09
N GLY A 234 -1.82 16.45 4.10
CA GLY A 234 -0.53 17.11 3.94
C GLY A 234 -0.14 18.03 5.11
N TYR A 235 -1.10 18.56 5.87
CA TYR A 235 -0.81 19.34 7.09
C TYR A 235 -0.21 18.42 8.16
N ILE A 236 -0.71 17.18 8.24
CA ILE A 236 -0.16 16.16 9.12
C ILE A 236 1.19 15.70 8.57
N GLU A 237 1.29 15.44 7.26
CA GLU A 237 2.55 15.05 6.58
C GLU A 237 3.69 16.00 6.99
N GLU A 238 3.52 17.31 6.78
CA GLU A 238 4.54 18.32 7.11
C GLU A 238 4.94 18.34 8.60
N LEU A 239 3.98 18.12 9.51
CA LEU A 239 4.22 18.20 10.96
C LEU A 239 4.84 16.93 11.56
N ILE A 240 4.78 15.80 10.86
CA ILE A 240 5.29 14.51 11.35
C ILE A 240 6.54 14.02 10.62
N GLU A 241 7.00 14.68 9.56
CA GLU A 241 8.23 14.31 8.83
C GLU A 241 9.51 14.48 9.67
N ASP A 242 10.54 13.66 9.40
CA ASP A 242 11.86 13.78 10.06
C ASP A 242 12.68 14.94 9.49
N ALA A 243 12.62 15.16 8.18
CA ALA A 243 13.40 16.14 7.44
C ALA A 243 12.52 17.05 6.56
N PRO A 244 11.77 18.01 7.14
CA PRO A 244 10.78 18.82 6.42
C PRO A 244 11.38 19.70 5.30
N ASN A 245 12.68 19.99 5.35
CA ASN A 245 13.38 20.76 4.30
C ASN A 245 13.85 19.90 3.12
N SER A 246 13.65 18.57 3.18
CA SER A 246 14.05 17.66 2.12
C SER A 246 13.06 17.77 0.95
N PRO A 247 13.53 17.82 -0.32
CA PRO A 247 12.64 17.70 -1.45
C PRO A 247 12.03 16.31 -1.61
N PHE A 248 12.66 15.29 -1.03
CA PHE A 248 12.20 13.91 -1.11
C PHE A 248 11.12 13.67 -0.07
N PRO A 249 9.93 13.20 -0.49
CA PRO A 249 8.87 12.91 0.47
C PRO A 249 9.30 11.73 1.34
N GLN A 250 9.00 11.77 2.64
CA GLN A 250 9.36 10.70 3.57
C GLN A 250 8.19 9.78 3.88
N LEU A 251 7.00 10.18 3.47
CA LEU A 251 5.75 9.46 3.65
C LEU A 251 5.18 9.08 2.28
N ASN A 252 4.49 7.96 2.22
CA ASN A 252 3.80 7.55 1.00
C ASN A 252 2.34 7.97 1.07
N ARG A 253 1.89 8.75 0.09
CA ARG A 253 0.47 9.04 -0.13
C ARG A 253 -0.13 7.98 -1.04
N THR A 254 -1.36 7.55 -0.74
CA THR A 254 -2.12 6.69 -1.64
C THR A 254 -3.62 6.97 -1.55
N GLU A 255 -4.27 6.90 -2.71
CA GLU A 255 -5.73 6.88 -2.84
C GLU A 255 -6.27 5.44 -2.85
N ARG A 256 -5.39 4.43 -2.79
CA ARG A 256 -5.72 3.03 -3.06
C ARG A 256 -5.78 2.20 -1.77
N PRO A 257 -6.97 1.67 -1.39
CA PRO A 257 -7.11 0.80 -0.23
C PRO A 257 -6.33 -0.52 -0.35
N ASP A 258 -6.19 -1.06 -1.57
CA ASP A 258 -5.42 -2.27 -1.83
C ASP A 258 -3.92 -2.07 -1.59
N LYS A 259 -3.36 -0.93 -2.01
CA LYS A 259 -1.97 -0.55 -1.73
C LYS A 259 -1.74 -0.42 -0.22
N LEU A 260 -2.61 0.30 0.48
CA LEU A 260 -2.53 0.43 1.94
C LEU A 260 -2.58 -0.91 2.65
N VAL A 261 -3.48 -1.82 2.26
CA VAL A 261 -3.57 -3.15 2.87
C VAL A 261 -2.31 -3.98 2.62
N ALA A 262 -1.71 -3.89 1.44
CA ALA A 262 -0.43 -4.53 1.15
C ALA A 262 0.68 -4.00 2.08
N ASP A 263 0.74 -2.69 2.28
CA ASP A 263 1.69 -2.04 3.19
C ASP A 263 1.47 -2.44 4.66
N LEU A 264 0.21 -2.55 5.12
CA LEU A 264 -0.11 -3.05 6.47
C LEU A 264 0.37 -4.48 6.70
N LEU A 265 0.26 -5.35 5.67
CA LEU A 265 0.76 -6.73 5.70
C LEU A 265 2.29 -6.82 5.72
N GLU A 266 2.98 -5.72 5.37
CA GLU A 266 4.43 -5.55 5.53
C GLU A 266 4.84 -4.97 6.89
N GLY A 267 3.86 -4.67 7.77
CA GLY A 267 4.10 -4.11 9.10
C GLY A 267 4.18 -2.59 9.14
N ARG A 268 3.81 -1.90 8.06
CA ARG A 268 3.72 -0.43 8.02
C ARG A 268 2.48 0.05 8.77
N ILE A 269 2.47 1.36 9.04
CA ILE A 269 1.38 2.07 9.71
C ILE A 269 0.78 3.03 8.70
N ALA A 270 -0.54 3.22 8.76
CA ALA A 270 -1.23 4.23 7.99
C ALA A 270 -1.93 5.25 8.90
N VAL A 271 -2.09 6.46 8.40
CA VAL A 271 -2.88 7.55 9.01
C VAL A 271 -3.96 7.95 8.02
N LEU A 272 -5.21 7.89 8.46
CA LEU A 272 -6.39 8.32 7.72
C LEU A 272 -6.91 9.61 8.34
N THR A 273 -7.23 10.60 7.51
CA THR A 273 -7.76 11.90 7.96
C THR A 273 -9.17 12.06 7.41
N ASP A 274 -10.11 12.47 8.26
CA ASP A 274 -11.47 12.76 7.81
C ASP A 274 -11.50 13.99 6.89
N GLY A 275 -12.25 13.89 5.79
CA GLY A 275 -12.33 14.94 4.77
C GLY A 275 -11.35 14.81 3.60
N THR A 276 -10.49 13.78 3.56
CA THR A 276 -9.54 13.57 2.45
C THR A 276 -9.60 12.16 1.86
N PRO A 277 -9.43 12.00 0.53
CA PRO A 277 -9.38 10.70 -0.13
C PRO A 277 -7.95 10.09 -0.13
N PHE A 278 -7.08 10.52 0.80
CA PHE A 278 -5.69 10.07 0.85
C PHE A 278 -5.38 9.42 2.19
N ALA A 279 -4.64 8.33 2.14
CA ALA A 279 -4.00 7.74 3.30
C ALA A 279 -2.49 8.02 3.26
N LEU A 280 -1.93 8.39 4.42
CA LEU A 280 -0.49 8.50 4.63
C LEU A 280 0.05 7.17 5.15
N ILE A 281 1.07 6.62 4.53
CA ILE A 281 1.71 5.36 4.90
C ILE A 281 3.14 5.64 5.35
N LEU A 282 3.52 5.08 6.50
CA LEU A 282 4.82 5.25 7.12
C LEU A 282 5.38 3.94 7.68
N PRO A 283 6.72 3.81 7.78
CA PRO A 283 7.72 4.71 7.20
C PRO A 283 7.76 4.62 5.65
N GLY A 284 8.13 5.72 4.99
CA GLY A 284 8.36 5.75 3.55
C GLY A 284 9.83 5.56 3.19
N SER A 285 10.08 4.90 2.06
CA SER A 285 11.41 4.73 1.47
C SER A 285 11.41 5.12 -0.01
N LEU A 286 12.58 5.44 -0.56
CA LEU A 286 12.70 5.73 -1.99
C LEU A 286 12.13 4.60 -2.85
N ILE A 287 12.38 3.35 -2.44
CA ILE A 287 11.95 2.17 -3.19
C ILE A 287 10.44 2.00 -3.17
N SER A 288 9.80 2.26 -2.02
CA SER A 288 8.34 2.24 -1.94
C SER A 288 7.66 3.29 -2.81
N GLN A 289 8.36 4.39 -3.14
CA GLN A 289 7.88 5.43 -4.04
C GLN A 289 8.10 5.10 -5.52
N LEU A 290 8.99 4.16 -5.81
CA LEU A 290 9.28 3.68 -7.16
C LEU A 290 8.43 2.51 -7.58
N HIS A 291 7.77 1.84 -6.63
CA HIS A 291 6.91 0.70 -6.92
C HIS A 291 5.47 1.16 -7.13
N ALA A 292 4.84 0.60 -8.16
CA ALA A 292 3.41 0.74 -8.39
C ALA A 292 2.70 -0.55 -7.97
N PRO A 293 1.46 -0.52 -7.43
CA PRO A 293 0.70 -1.72 -7.10
C PRO A 293 0.56 -2.69 -8.29
N ASP A 294 0.37 -2.15 -9.49
CA ASP A 294 0.26 -2.91 -10.74
C ASP A 294 1.52 -3.74 -11.06
N ASP A 295 2.69 -3.36 -10.53
CA ASP A 295 3.92 -4.17 -10.65
C ASP A 295 3.70 -5.58 -10.08
N TYR A 296 2.82 -5.73 -9.07
CA TYR A 296 2.54 -7.00 -8.41
C TYR A 296 1.38 -7.78 -9.04
N TYR A 297 0.51 -7.13 -9.80
CA TYR A 297 -0.64 -7.76 -10.46
C TYR A 297 -0.30 -8.33 -11.83
N GLU A 298 0.70 -7.76 -12.49
CA GLU A 298 1.17 -8.23 -13.79
C GLU A 298 2.12 -9.45 -13.70
N ARG A 299 2.42 -10.03 -14.86
CA ARG A 299 3.38 -11.14 -14.96
C ARG A 299 4.80 -10.64 -14.65
N TRP A 300 5.47 -11.31 -13.71
CA TRP A 300 6.78 -10.91 -13.20
C TRP A 300 7.86 -10.59 -14.27
N PRO A 301 7.98 -11.28 -15.42
CA PRO A 301 9.02 -10.94 -16.41
C PRO A 301 8.78 -9.59 -17.08
N LEU A 302 7.51 -9.24 -17.33
CA LEU A 302 7.14 -7.95 -17.93
C LEU A 302 7.39 -6.81 -16.96
N THR A 303 7.08 -7.03 -15.67
CA THR A 303 7.32 -6.06 -14.60
C THR A 303 8.79 -5.64 -14.51
N ILE A 304 9.74 -6.56 -14.73
CA ILE A 304 11.17 -6.25 -14.69
C ILE A 304 11.52 -5.21 -15.77
N GLY A 305 11.00 -5.38 -17.00
CA GLY A 305 11.20 -4.41 -18.08
C GLY A 305 10.59 -3.05 -17.74
N ILE A 306 9.36 -3.03 -17.21
CA ILE A 306 8.67 -1.79 -16.82
C ILE A 306 9.44 -1.06 -15.71
N ARG A 307 9.89 -1.78 -14.67
CA ARG A 307 10.71 -1.21 -13.60
C ARG A 307 12.01 -0.62 -14.15
N LEU A 308 12.69 -1.31 -15.07
CA LEU A 308 13.90 -0.79 -15.71
C LEU A 308 13.66 0.53 -16.46
N PHE A 309 12.58 0.62 -17.24
CA PHE A 309 12.20 1.86 -17.92
C PHE A 309 11.90 3.00 -16.94
N ARG A 310 11.30 2.70 -15.79
CA ARG A 310 11.05 3.68 -14.72
C ARG A 310 12.35 4.19 -14.10
N PHE A 311 13.31 3.32 -13.81
CA PHE A 311 14.64 3.73 -13.34
C PHE A 311 15.35 4.61 -14.38
N LEU A 312 15.36 4.19 -15.65
CA LEU A 312 15.93 4.98 -16.74
C LEU A 312 15.22 6.33 -16.90
N GLY A 313 13.90 6.34 -16.79
CA GLY A 313 13.07 7.54 -16.87
C GLY A 313 13.44 8.58 -15.80
N ILE A 314 13.76 8.16 -14.58
CA ILE A 314 14.21 9.07 -13.52
C ILE A 314 15.55 9.72 -13.86
N PHE A 315 16.52 8.93 -14.35
CA PHE A 315 17.81 9.47 -14.77
C PHE A 315 17.65 10.45 -15.94
N ILE A 316 16.81 10.12 -16.93
CA ILE A 316 16.52 11.02 -18.05
C ILE A 316 15.83 12.30 -17.53
N ALA A 317 14.80 12.17 -16.70
CA ALA A 317 14.02 13.29 -16.18
C ALA A 317 14.84 14.25 -15.31
N LEU A 318 15.89 13.76 -14.64
CA LEU A 318 16.78 14.57 -13.80
C LEU A 318 17.98 15.13 -14.58
N LEU A 319 18.61 14.31 -15.43
CA LEU A 319 19.94 14.60 -15.96
C LEU A 319 19.96 15.03 -17.42
N LEU A 320 18.96 14.68 -18.24
CA LEU A 320 19.05 14.91 -19.69
C LEU A 320 19.25 16.39 -20.07
N PRO A 321 18.53 17.37 -19.49
CA PRO A 321 18.76 18.78 -19.79
C PRO A 321 20.16 19.26 -19.37
N SER A 322 20.58 18.88 -18.17
CA SER A 322 21.89 19.22 -17.61
C SER A 322 23.02 18.62 -18.45
N LEU A 323 22.87 17.37 -18.88
CA LEU A 323 23.83 16.68 -19.74
C LEU A 323 23.93 17.35 -21.11
N TYR A 324 22.80 17.73 -21.71
CA TYR A 324 22.79 18.48 -22.97
C TYR A 324 23.58 19.79 -22.84
N VAL A 325 23.34 20.55 -21.77
CA VAL A 325 24.05 21.81 -21.50
C VAL A 325 25.56 21.57 -21.33
N ALA A 326 25.96 20.57 -20.55
CA ALA A 326 27.36 20.26 -20.29
C ALA A 326 28.12 19.80 -21.55
N LEU A 327 27.50 18.95 -22.37
CA LEU A 327 28.12 18.43 -23.60
C LEU A 327 28.24 19.51 -24.68
N THR A 328 27.21 20.34 -24.86
CA THR A 328 27.23 21.39 -25.89
C THR A 328 28.10 22.60 -25.51
N THR A 329 28.37 22.82 -24.22
CA THR A 329 29.13 23.99 -23.75
C THR A 329 30.58 23.66 -23.41
N PHE A 330 30.85 22.52 -22.75
CA PHE A 330 32.19 22.19 -22.23
C PHE A 330 32.84 20.97 -22.89
N HIS A 331 32.05 19.98 -23.34
CA HIS A 331 32.56 18.67 -23.76
C HIS A 331 32.04 18.26 -25.16
N GLN A 332 32.21 19.15 -26.14
CA GLN A 332 31.69 18.95 -27.49
C GLN A 332 32.31 17.74 -28.20
N GLU A 333 33.54 17.36 -27.83
CA GLU A 333 34.27 16.22 -28.39
C GLU A 333 33.65 14.86 -28.07
N MET A 334 32.76 14.80 -27.09
CA MET A 334 32.02 13.58 -26.77
C MET A 334 30.81 13.35 -27.68
N ILE A 335 30.41 14.35 -28.48
CA ILE A 335 29.30 14.26 -29.42
C ILE A 335 29.85 13.78 -30.78
N PRO A 336 29.25 12.76 -31.41
CA PRO A 336 29.62 12.37 -32.77
C PRO A 336 29.61 13.57 -33.72
N THR A 337 30.68 13.74 -34.50
CA THR A 337 30.89 14.94 -35.35
C THR A 337 29.68 15.31 -36.23
N PRO A 338 28.98 14.36 -36.89
CA PRO A 338 27.79 14.72 -37.67
C PRO A 338 26.66 15.35 -36.83
N LEU A 339 26.46 14.84 -35.61
CA LEU A 339 25.47 15.38 -34.68
C LEU A 339 25.91 16.74 -34.13
N ALA A 340 27.19 16.89 -33.80
CA ALA A 340 27.75 18.16 -33.33
C ALA A 340 27.57 19.28 -34.37
N ILE A 341 27.86 19.01 -35.66
CA ILE A 341 27.67 19.96 -36.76
C ILE A 341 26.19 20.31 -36.91
N SER A 342 25.30 19.32 -36.84
CA SER A 342 23.85 19.56 -36.93
C SER A 342 23.33 20.44 -35.79
N ILE A 343 23.76 20.18 -34.55
CA ILE A 343 23.38 20.98 -33.39
C ILE A 343 23.97 22.39 -33.50
N ALA A 344 25.22 22.54 -33.96
CA ALA A 344 25.84 23.85 -34.15
C ALA A 344 25.08 24.70 -35.18
N ALA A 345 24.70 24.11 -36.32
CA ALA A 345 23.89 24.79 -37.33
C ALA A 345 22.51 25.24 -36.81
N GLN A 346 21.87 24.43 -35.96
CA GLN A 346 20.59 24.80 -35.35
C GLN A 346 20.72 25.92 -34.30
N ARG A 347 21.90 26.07 -33.69
CA ARG A 347 22.17 27.09 -32.67
C ARG A 347 22.71 28.40 -33.24
N GLU A 348 23.10 28.44 -34.51
CA GLU A 348 23.60 29.67 -35.16
C GLU A 348 22.57 30.82 -35.11
N LEU A 349 21.29 30.47 -35.19
CA LEU A 349 20.18 31.44 -35.14
C LEU A 349 19.75 31.81 -33.72
N VAL A 350 20.24 31.10 -32.70
CA VAL A 350 19.79 31.23 -31.31
C VAL A 350 20.67 32.22 -30.56
N PRO A 351 20.12 33.31 -29.99
CA PRO A 351 20.92 34.37 -29.37
C PRO A 351 21.43 34.01 -27.96
N TYR A 352 21.05 32.84 -27.43
CA TYR A 352 21.29 32.45 -26.04
C TYR A 352 22.34 31.34 -25.89
N PRO A 353 23.14 31.36 -24.81
CA PRO A 353 23.89 30.19 -24.37
C PRO A 353 22.96 29.02 -24.03
N ALA A 354 23.44 27.78 -24.20
CA ALA A 354 22.64 26.57 -23.97
C ALA A 354 22.04 26.51 -22.56
N VAL A 355 22.74 27.04 -21.55
CA VAL A 355 22.25 27.14 -20.16
C VAL A 355 20.99 28.01 -20.10
N VAL A 356 21.04 29.20 -20.68
CA VAL A 356 19.93 30.17 -20.65
C VAL A 356 18.74 29.64 -21.45
N GLU A 357 19.02 29.05 -22.60
CA GLU A 357 18.04 28.35 -23.43
C GLU A 357 17.31 27.24 -22.64
N ALA A 358 18.07 26.40 -21.94
CA ALA A 358 17.52 25.32 -21.12
C ALA A 358 16.66 25.85 -19.96
N LEU A 359 17.11 26.90 -19.27
CA LEU A 359 16.38 27.51 -18.16
C LEU A 359 15.05 28.11 -18.61
N ILE A 360 15.05 28.89 -19.70
CA ILE A 360 13.82 29.51 -20.24
C ILE A 360 12.84 28.41 -20.66
N MET A 361 13.30 27.43 -21.45
CA MET A 361 12.42 26.37 -21.94
C MET A 361 11.90 25.49 -20.79
N GLN A 362 12.75 25.20 -19.80
CA GLN A 362 12.35 24.45 -18.62
C GLN A 362 11.28 25.18 -17.79
N VAL A 363 11.42 26.49 -17.57
CA VAL A 363 10.41 27.29 -16.85
C VAL A 363 9.10 27.36 -17.63
N LEU A 364 9.16 27.64 -18.94
CA LEU A 364 7.97 27.70 -19.80
C LEU A 364 7.21 26.38 -19.79
N PHE A 365 7.93 25.25 -19.83
CA PHE A 365 7.32 23.94 -19.87
C PHE A 365 6.69 23.53 -18.53
N GLU A 366 7.29 23.91 -17.39
CA GLU A 366 6.65 23.68 -16.08
C GLU A 366 5.42 24.56 -15.89
N ILE A 367 5.45 25.84 -16.33
CA ILE A 367 4.26 26.71 -16.33
C ILE A 367 3.13 26.07 -17.14
N LEU A 368 3.46 25.48 -18.30
CA LEU A 368 2.49 24.80 -19.14
C LEU A 368 1.84 23.60 -18.44
N ILE A 369 2.64 22.73 -17.81
CA ILE A 369 2.10 21.57 -17.09
C ILE A 369 1.26 22.01 -15.88
N GLU A 370 1.74 22.98 -15.12
CA GLU A 370 1.05 23.49 -13.93
C GLU A 370 -0.29 24.16 -14.28
N ALA A 371 -0.33 24.87 -15.41
CA ALA A 371 -1.59 25.37 -15.96
C ALA A 371 -2.51 24.21 -16.38
N GLY A 372 -1.95 23.20 -17.04
CA GLY A 372 -2.70 22.03 -17.54
C GLY A 372 -3.43 21.25 -16.45
N ILE A 373 -2.81 21.06 -15.28
CA ILE A 373 -3.42 20.30 -14.16
C ILE A 373 -4.54 21.06 -13.43
N ARG A 374 -4.57 22.39 -13.52
CA ARG A 374 -5.59 23.24 -12.87
C ARG A 374 -6.82 23.48 -13.73
N LEU A 375 -6.74 23.13 -15.01
CA LEU A 375 -7.84 23.28 -15.96
C LEU A 375 -8.73 22.03 -15.96
N PRO A 376 -10.04 22.16 -16.24
CA PRO A 376 -10.92 21.01 -16.42
C PRO A 376 -10.34 20.05 -17.47
N ARG A 377 -10.46 18.73 -17.26
CA ARG A 377 -9.84 17.70 -18.12
C ARG A 377 -10.07 17.91 -19.62
N ALA A 378 -11.26 18.39 -20.01
CA ALA A 378 -11.61 18.67 -21.41
C ALA A 378 -10.78 19.78 -22.06
N ILE A 379 -10.31 20.75 -21.26
CA ILE A 379 -9.54 21.91 -21.72
C ILE A 379 -8.04 21.71 -21.43
N GLY A 380 -7.70 21.04 -20.33
CA GLY A 380 -6.30 20.82 -19.92
C GLY A 380 -5.48 20.03 -20.95
N THR A 381 -6.08 19.03 -21.60
CA THR A 381 -5.41 18.27 -22.68
C THR A 381 -5.19 19.13 -23.92
N ALA A 382 -6.18 19.93 -24.31
CA ALA A 382 -6.09 20.84 -25.44
C ALA A 382 -5.03 21.93 -25.21
N ILE A 383 -5.00 22.55 -24.02
CA ILE A 383 -3.97 23.55 -23.66
C ILE A 383 -2.59 22.92 -23.59
N SER A 384 -2.44 21.70 -23.06
CA SER A 384 -1.14 21.01 -23.06
C SER A 384 -0.64 20.74 -24.48
N ILE A 385 -1.52 20.30 -25.39
CA ILE A 385 -1.15 20.04 -26.80
C ILE A 385 -0.82 21.35 -27.52
N VAL A 386 -1.70 22.35 -27.43
CA VAL A 386 -1.51 23.64 -28.08
C VAL A 386 -0.28 24.34 -27.50
N GLY A 387 -0.12 24.35 -26.18
CA GLY A 387 1.05 24.96 -25.54
C GLY A 387 2.35 24.26 -25.91
N ALA A 388 2.41 22.93 -25.88
CA ALA A 388 3.65 22.22 -26.21
C ALA A 388 4.03 22.39 -27.69
N LEU A 389 3.06 22.28 -28.60
CA LEU A 389 3.28 22.42 -30.04
C LEU A 389 3.55 23.89 -30.42
N VAL A 390 2.69 24.82 -30.01
CA VAL A 390 2.79 26.23 -30.40
C VAL A 390 3.99 26.89 -29.76
N ILE A 391 4.26 26.67 -28.46
CA ILE A 391 5.45 27.25 -27.81
C ILE A 391 6.70 26.64 -28.42
N GLY A 392 6.76 25.32 -28.58
CA GLY A 392 7.93 24.65 -29.15
C GLY A 392 8.21 25.09 -30.60
N GLU A 393 7.20 24.98 -31.47
CA GLU A 393 7.36 25.31 -32.89
C GLU A 393 7.56 26.81 -33.13
N ALA A 394 6.79 27.67 -32.45
CA ALA A 394 6.96 29.11 -32.60
C ALA A 394 8.32 29.57 -32.05
N ALA A 395 8.79 29.02 -30.93
CA ALA A 395 10.10 29.37 -30.38
C ALA A 395 11.24 28.95 -31.31
N VAL A 396 11.13 27.78 -31.95
CA VAL A 396 12.12 27.31 -32.95
C VAL A 396 12.07 28.16 -34.21
N ARG A 397 10.87 28.43 -34.76
CA ARG A 397 10.72 29.26 -35.97
C ARG A 397 11.15 30.71 -35.76
N ALA A 398 10.94 31.26 -34.56
CA ALA A 398 11.39 32.59 -34.19
C ALA A 398 12.91 32.67 -33.93
N GLY A 399 13.63 31.54 -34.02
CA GLY A 399 15.06 31.48 -33.68
C GLY A 399 15.35 31.72 -32.20
N LEU A 400 14.34 31.66 -31.33
CA LEU A 400 14.54 31.88 -29.89
C LEU A 400 15.11 30.64 -29.22
N MET A 401 14.79 29.45 -29.73
CA MET A 401 15.21 28.16 -29.17
C MET A 401 15.67 27.21 -30.30
N SER A 402 16.61 26.32 -30.01
CA SER A 402 17.04 25.28 -30.93
C SER A 402 16.07 24.10 -30.93
N ALA A 403 15.91 23.46 -32.09
CA ALA A 403 15.09 22.24 -32.19
C ALA A 403 15.59 21.13 -31.26
N ALA A 404 16.92 21.00 -31.13
CA ALA A 404 17.54 20.05 -30.21
C ALA A 404 17.13 20.26 -28.74
N MET A 405 17.08 21.51 -28.26
CA MET A 405 16.64 21.80 -26.89
C MET A 405 15.18 21.46 -26.66
N VAL A 406 14.30 21.77 -27.62
CA VAL A 406 12.87 21.43 -27.52
C VAL A 406 12.69 19.91 -27.42
N ILE A 407 13.43 19.12 -28.21
CA ILE A 407 13.42 17.66 -28.14
C ILE A 407 13.88 17.17 -26.76
N VAL A 408 14.96 17.75 -26.22
CA VAL A 408 15.49 17.39 -24.89
C VAL A 408 14.45 17.62 -23.80
N ILE A 409 13.80 18.78 -23.78
CA ILE A 409 12.77 19.10 -22.78
C ILE A 409 11.54 18.21 -22.95
N ALA A 410 11.09 17.94 -24.18
CA ALA A 410 9.98 17.02 -24.44
C ALA A 410 10.28 15.59 -23.97
N ALA A 411 11.48 15.07 -24.25
CA ALA A 411 11.90 13.75 -23.77
C ALA A 411 11.99 13.70 -22.24
N THR A 412 12.49 14.76 -21.61
CA THR A 412 12.57 14.90 -20.14
C THR A 412 11.18 14.89 -19.52
N ALA A 413 10.22 15.58 -20.12
CA ALA A 413 8.83 15.60 -19.68
C ALA A 413 8.17 14.22 -19.75
N ILE A 414 8.30 13.53 -20.89
CA ILE A 414 7.77 12.18 -21.08
C ILE A 414 8.38 11.22 -20.06
N ALA A 415 9.68 11.31 -19.84
CA ALA A 415 10.38 10.50 -18.84
C ALA A 415 9.86 10.74 -17.42
N SER A 416 9.49 11.99 -17.07
CA SER A 416 8.95 12.32 -15.74
C SER A 416 7.59 11.66 -15.43
N PHE A 417 6.79 11.34 -16.46
CA PHE A 417 5.51 10.63 -16.30
C PHE A 417 5.67 9.13 -16.03
N THR A 418 6.88 8.58 -16.17
CA THR A 418 7.15 7.18 -15.78
C THR A 418 7.21 7.00 -14.27
N ILE A 419 7.40 8.08 -13.51
CA ILE A 419 7.50 8.08 -12.04
C ILE A 419 6.10 7.90 -11.45
N PRO A 420 5.83 6.80 -10.72
CA PRO A 420 4.47 6.43 -10.33
C PRO A 420 3.92 7.27 -9.17
N THR A 421 4.79 7.89 -8.37
CA THR A 421 4.39 8.71 -7.23
C THR A 421 4.57 10.18 -7.54
N PHE A 422 3.49 10.96 -7.30
CA PHE A 422 3.48 12.39 -7.58
C PHE A 422 4.55 13.15 -6.78
N GLY A 423 4.69 12.86 -5.48
CA GLY A 423 5.69 13.51 -4.62
C GLY A 423 7.13 13.32 -5.10
N LEU A 424 7.50 12.10 -5.54
CA LEU A 424 8.84 11.85 -6.09
C LEU A 424 9.05 12.55 -7.43
N SER A 425 8.03 12.60 -8.29
CA SER A 425 8.09 13.34 -9.55
C SER A 425 8.37 14.84 -9.31
N GLN A 426 7.73 15.44 -8.31
CA GLN A 426 7.98 16.83 -7.91
C GLN A 426 9.39 17.05 -7.36
N ALA A 427 9.90 16.12 -6.54
CA ALA A 427 11.28 16.16 -6.04
C ALA A 427 12.30 16.20 -7.20
N VAL A 428 12.14 15.32 -8.20
CA VAL A 428 13.01 15.26 -9.40
C VAL A 428 12.90 16.56 -10.21
N ARG A 429 11.70 17.12 -10.40
CA ARG A 429 11.50 18.40 -11.09
C ARG A 429 12.21 19.55 -10.38
N MET A 430 12.11 19.63 -9.06
CA MET A 430 12.76 20.67 -8.26
C MET A 430 14.29 20.58 -8.35
N LEU A 431 14.85 19.36 -8.34
CA LEU A 431 16.30 19.12 -8.44
C LEU A 431 16.86 19.39 -9.84
N ARG A 432 16.03 19.33 -10.89
CA ARG A 432 16.47 19.55 -12.28
C ARG A 432 17.09 20.94 -12.48
N LEU A 433 16.50 21.99 -11.89
CA LEU A 433 16.96 23.37 -12.06
C LEU A 433 18.37 23.59 -11.48
N PRO A 434 18.68 23.21 -10.21
CA PRO A 434 20.05 23.21 -9.70
C PRO A 434 21.03 22.42 -10.57
N MET A 435 20.62 21.27 -11.11
CA MET A 435 21.48 20.44 -11.96
C MET A 435 21.84 21.14 -13.28
N ILE A 436 20.90 21.85 -13.90
CA ILE A 436 21.15 22.66 -15.11
C ILE A 436 22.16 23.77 -14.80
N LEU A 437 22.01 24.44 -13.66
CA LEU A 437 22.94 25.50 -13.24
C LEU A 437 24.34 24.94 -13.00
N LEU A 438 24.47 23.84 -12.26
CA LEU A 438 25.77 23.18 -12.03
C LEU A 438 26.43 22.75 -13.34
N ALA A 439 25.66 22.20 -14.28
CA ALA A 439 26.14 21.87 -15.61
C ALA A 439 26.59 23.09 -16.41
N GLY A 440 25.88 24.22 -16.27
CA GLY A 440 26.21 25.47 -16.95
C GLY A 440 27.48 26.15 -16.44
N PHE A 441 27.80 26.00 -15.14
CA PHE A 441 29.00 26.59 -14.55
C PHE A 441 30.22 25.67 -14.61
N LEU A 442 30.03 24.36 -14.42
CA LEU A 442 31.11 23.39 -14.21
C LEU A 442 31.09 22.21 -15.19
N GLY A 443 30.18 22.20 -16.17
CA GLY A 443 30.04 21.10 -17.12
C GLY A 443 29.72 19.76 -16.44
N LEU A 444 30.34 18.68 -16.92
CA LEU A 444 30.15 17.34 -16.36
C LEU A 444 30.58 17.24 -14.89
N LEU A 445 31.62 17.98 -14.47
CA LEU A 445 32.07 18.00 -13.07
C LEU A 445 30.96 18.52 -12.14
N GLY A 446 30.23 19.55 -12.56
CA GLY A 446 29.08 20.08 -11.82
C GLY A 446 27.96 19.05 -11.67
N ILE A 447 27.66 18.30 -12.74
CA ILE A 447 26.67 17.23 -12.70
C ILE A 447 27.10 16.13 -11.71
N PHE A 448 28.35 15.68 -11.75
CA PHE A 448 28.85 14.68 -10.80
C PHE A 448 28.81 15.18 -9.35
N ALA A 449 29.20 16.43 -9.10
CA ALA A 449 29.14 17.04 -7.78
C ALA A 449 27.68 17.13 -7.28
N GLY A 450 26.74 17.57 -8.12
CA GLY A 450 25.32 17.63 -7.79
C GLY A 450 24.72 16.25 -7.48
N LEU A 451 25.04 15.25 -8.31
CA LEU A 451 24.66 13.86 -8.05
C LEU A 451 25.20 13.33 -6.73
N LEU A 452 26.45 13.66 -6.39
CA LEU A 452 27.05 13.26 -5.12
C LEU A 452 26.34 13.90 -3.94
N VAL A 453 26.00 15.19 -4.01
CA VAL A 453 25.23 15.89 -2.97
C VAL A 453 23.85 15.24 -2.80
N ILE A 454 23.14 14.95 -3.89
CA ILE A 454 21.84 14.27 -3.85
C ILE A 454 21.98 12.88 -3.19
N LEU A 455 23.01 12.11 -3.56
CA LEU A 455 23.24 10.78 -3.01
C LEU A 455 23.56 10.83 -1.50
N ILE A 456 24.42 11.75 -1.08
CA ILE A 456 24.75 11.96 0.35
C ILE A 456 23.49 12.29 1.13
N HIS A 457 22.66 13.20 0.60
CA HIS A 457 21.38 13.57 1.21
C HIS A 457 20.47 12.35 1.36
N LEU A 458 20.23 11.60 0.28
CA LEU A 458 19.39 10.40 0.30
C LEU A 458 19.85 9.32 1.30
N VAL A 459 21.16 9.13 1.47
CA VAL A 459 21.72 8.17 2.44
C VAL A 459 21.56 8.66 3.89
N SER A 460 21.63 9.98 4.09
CA SER A 460 21.46 10.61 5.40
C SER A 460 20.00 10.64 5.87
N LEU A 461 19.04 10.65 4.92
CA LEU A 461 17.62 10.69 5.21
C LEU A 461 17.14 9.46 6.00
N ARG A 462 16.20 9.73 6.91
CA ARG A 462 15.48 8.75 7.70
C ARG A 462 13.98 9.06 7.63
N SER A 463 13.16 8.04 7.74
CA SER A 463 11.72 8.15 7.94
C SER A 463 11.33 7.30 9.14
N PHE A 464 10.97 7.93 10.24
CA PHE A 464 10.64 7.28 11.52
C PHE A 464 11.73 6.31 11.99
N GLY A 465 12.99 6.70 11.77
CA GLY A 465 14.17 5.90 12.11
C GLY A 465 14.58 4.87 11.04
N GLU A 466 13.77 4.60 10.02
CA GLU A 466 14.16 3.73 8.90
C GLU A 466 15.03 4.50 7.87
N PRO A 467 16.16 3.93 7.40
CA PRO A 467 16.92 4.48 6.27
C PRO A 467 16.10 4.65 5.01
N TYR A 468 16.01 5.88 4.49
CA TYR A 468 15.20 6.19 3.31
C TYR A 468 15.65 5.42 2.05
N LEU A 469 16.95 5.14 1.93
CA LEU A 469 17.53 4.36 0.84
C LEU A 469 17.51 2.84 1.09
N SER A 470 16.83 2.36 2.14
CA SER A 470 16.64 0.93 2.37
C SER A 470 15.86 0.29 1.20
N PRO A 471 16.26 -0.89 0.70
CA PRO A 471 17.34 -1.77 1.17
C PRO A 471 18.69 -1.61 0.44
N LEU A 472 18.92 -0.53 -0.33
CA LEU A 472 20.23 -0.28 -0.96
C LEU A 472 21.28 0.13 0.08
N ALA A 473 20.91 1.02 0.99
CA ALA A 473 21.75 1.47 2.09
C ALA A 473 20.90 1.54 3.38
N PRO A 474 21.05 0.59 4.32
CA PRO A 474 22.02 -0.52 4.33
C PRO A 474 21.69 -1.58 3.29
N PHE A 475 22.73 -2.24 2.76
CA PHE A 475 22.55 -3.26 1.73
C PHE A 475 22.00 -4.57 2.31
N ILE A 476 20.73 -4.87 2.03
CA ILE A 476 20.04 -6.08 2.53
C ILE A 476 19.77 -7.03 1.36
N TRP A 477 20.59 -8.09 1.24
CA TRP A 477 20.56 -9.04 0.11
C TRP A 477 19.17 -9.63 -0.19
N GLU A 478 18.45 -10.06 0.85
CA GLU A 478 17.13 -10.67 0.69
C GLU A 478 16.09 -9.70 0.13
N ALA A 479 16.17 -8.42 0.49
CA ALA A 479 15.24 -7.39 0.04
C ALA A 479 15.56 -6.85 -1.37
N GLN A 480 16.76 -7.11 -1.90
CA GLN A 480 17.11 -6.75 -3.28
C GLN A 480 16.27 -7.50 -4.33
N LYS A 481 15.70 -8.65 -3.95
CA LYS A 481 14.82 -9.48 -4.80
C LYS A 481 13.47 -8.85 -5.12
N ASP A 482 13.17 -7.68 -4.56
CA ASP A 482 12.01 -6.88 -4.91
C ASP A 482 12.37 -5.46 -5.32
N LEU A 483 13.64 -5.16 -5.61
CA LEU A 483 14.08 -3.82 -5.99
C LEU A 483 13.76 -3.54 -7.47
N VAL A 484 14.68 -3.95 -8.35
CA VAL A 484 14.59 -3.85 -9.81
C VAL A 484 14.04 -5.16 -10.38
N VAL A 485 14.60 -6.28 -9.92
CA VAL A 485 14.19 -7.61 -10.33
C VAL A 485 13.07 -8.06 -9.41
N ARG A 486 11.82 -7.98 -9.85
CA ARG A 486 10.69 -8.58 -9.14
C ARG A 486 10.75 -10.10 -9.30
N VAL A 487 11.20 -10.83 -8.29
CA VAL A 487 11.11 -12.30 -8.29
C VAL A 487 9.65 -12.75 -8.22
N PRO A 488 9.28 -13.93 -8.75
CA PRO A 488 7.91 -14.41 -8.66
C PRO A 488 7.49 -14.64 -7.20
N TRP A 489 6.18 -14.58 -6.93
CA TRP A 489 5.62 -14.72 -5.58
C TRP A 489 6.14 -15.95 -4.83
N TRP A 490 6.25 -17.11 -5.49
CA TRP A 490 6.74 -18.34 -4.85
C TRP A 490 8.20 -18.25 -4.36
N ALA A 491 8.98 -17.27 -4.82
CA ALA A 491 10.33 -16.99 -4.35
C ALA A 491 10.40 -15.83 -3.33
N MET A 492 9.32 -15.06 -3.15
CA MET A 492 9.20 -13.97 -2.17
C MET A 492 8.77 -14.52 -0.79
N LEU A 493 9.66 -15.30 -0.17
CA LEU A 493 9.36 -15.99 1.10
C LEU A 493 9.28 -15.07 2.31
N TRP A 494 10.08 -13.99 2.32
CA TRP A 494 10.32 -13.17 3.50
C TRP A 494 9.63 -11.80 3.42
N ARG A 495 9.20 -11.28 4.58
CA ARG A 495 8.77 -9.89 4.74
C ARG A 495 9.98 -8.95 4.90
N PRO A 496 9.84 -7.65 4.60
CA PRO A 496 10.89 -6.67 4.85
C PRO A 496 11.23 -6.59 6.35
N VAL A 497 12.52 -6.69 6.68
CA VAL A 497 12.99 -6.83 8.07
C VAL A 497 12.90 -5.53 8.87
N LEU A 498 13.00 -4.37 8.21
CA LEU A 498 13.05 -3.07 8.89
C LEU A 498 11.67 -2.59 9.37
N THR A 499 10.60 -2.95 8.66
CA THR A 499 9.23 -2.55 8.99
C THR A 499 8.55 -3.49 9.99
N GLY A 500 9.04 -4.72 10.15
CA GLY A 500 8.51 -5.69 11.12
C GLY A 500 9.46 -6.87 11.38
N TRP A 501 9.67 -7.18 12.66
CA TRP A 501 10.55 -8.27 13.10
C TRP A 501 9.79 -9.54 13.52
N ARG A 502 8.45 -9.44 13.61
CA ARG A 502 7.57 -10.49 14.10
C ARG A 502 6.85 -11.11 12.92
N ASP A 503 6.85 -12.44 12.87
CA ASP A 503 6.35 -13.23 11.74
C ASP A 503 7.00 -12.84 10.40
N LEU A 504 8.21 -13.32 10.17
CA LEU A 504 9.00 -12.97 8.97
C LEU A 504 8.48 -13.65 7.68
N TRP A 505 7.56 -14.61 7.79
CA TRP A 505 7.12 -15.43 6.67
C TRP A 505 5.99 -14.74 5.91
N ARG A 506 6.25 -14.39 4.65
CA ARG A 506 5.23 -13.91 3.72
C ARG A 506 4.48 -15.09 3.09
N ILE A 507 5.21 -16.12 2.68
CA ILE A 507 4.68 -17.30 1.97
C ILE A 507 5.26 -18.57 2.59
N LYS A 508 4.44 -19.63 2.70
CA LYS A 508 4.90 -20.95 3.14
C LYS A 508 5.86 -21.56 2.10
N PRO A 509 7.01 -22.11 2.50
CA PRO A 509 7.93 -22.78 1.58
C PRO A 509 7.27 -23.88 0.75
N GLY A 510 7.76 -24.08 -0.46
CA GLY A 510 7.36 -25.20 -1.32
C GLY A 510 6.17 -24.93 -2.23
N LEU A 511 5.62 -23.71 -2.26
CA LEU A 511 4.53 -23.29 -3.15
C LEU A 511 4.99 -23.00 -4.59
N HIS A 512 6.03 -23.69 -5.07
CA HIS A 512 6.51 -23.53 -6.44
C HIS A 512 5.51 -24.17 -7.41
N PRO A 513 5.15 -23.52 -8.53
CA PRO A 513 4.17 -24.06 -9.49
C PRO A 513 4.65 -25.30 -10.25
N PHE A 514 5.87 -25.78 -9.99
CA PHE A 514 6.39 -26.99 -10.62
C PHE A 514 6.22 -28.13 -9.64
N ILE A 515 5.53 -29.15 -10.11
CA ILE A 515 5.08 -30.34 -9.39
C ILE A 515 6.28 -31.02 -8.74
N THR A 516 6.27 -31.08 -7.41
CA THR A 516 7.28 -31.84 -6.67
C THR A 516 6.98 -33.33 -6.83
N SER A 517 7.97 -34.21 -6.57
CA SER A 517 7.79 -35.68 -6.68
C SER A 517 6.57 -36.26 -5.93
N ARG A 518 5.99 -35.50 -4.99
CA ARG A 518 4.78 -35.84 -4.23
C ARG A 518 3.47 -35.59 -5.01
N ASP A 519 3.49 -34.65 -5.95
CA ASP A 519 2.34 -34.22 -6.74
C ASP A 519 2.21 -35.00 -8.07
N LYS A 520 3.26 -35.75 -8.44
CA LYS A 520 3.29 -36.60 -9.65
C LYS A 520 2.22 -37.69 -9.63
N ASN A 521 1.92 -38.28 -8.47
CA ASN A 521 0.89 -39.32 -8.36
C ASN A 521 -0.52 -38.78 -8.69
N ALA A 522 -0.82 -37.55 -8.28
CA ALA A 522 -2.10 -36.90 -8.59
C ALA A 522 -2.20 -36.51 -10.07
N GLN A 523 -1.06 -36.23 -10.70
CA GLN A 523 -0.99 -35.91 -12.13
C GLN A 523 -1.07 -37.17 -13.00
N ASP A 524 -0.40 -38.26 -12.59
CA ASP A 524 -0.53 -39.58 -13.23
C ASP A 524 -2.00 -40.08 -13.15
N GLU A 525 -2.69 -39.84 -12.03
CA GLU A 525 -4.13 -40.11 -11.89
C GLU A 525 -4.99 -39.22 -12.80
N LEU A 526 -4.65 -37.92 -12.95
CA LEU A 526 -5.33 -36.99 -13.84
C LEU A 526 -5.09 -37.32 -15.32
N GLU A 527 -3.88 -37.71 -15.70
CA GLU A 527 -3.52 -38.16 -17.05
C GLU A 527 -4.17 -39.50 -17.36
N THR A 528 -4.34 -40.38 -16.36
CA THR A 528 -5.13 -41.61 -16.50
C THR A 528 -6.62 -41.28 -16.71
N GLN A 529 -7.19 -40.34 -15.96
CA GLN A 529 -8.58 -39.90 -16.12
C GLN A 529 -8.85 -39.14 -17.43
N LEU A 530 -7.90 -38.32 -17.90
CA LEU A 530 -7.98 -37.60 -19.17
C LEU A 530 -7.69 -38.53 -20.37
N GLY A 531 -6.86 -39.55 -20.16
CA GLY A 531 -6.52 -40.59 -21.15
C GLY A 531 -7.60 -41.66 -21.32
N GLU A 532 -8.45 -41.90 -20.32
CA GLU A 532 -9.58 -42.83 -20.42
C GLU A 532 -10.73 -42.32 -21.32
N GLY A 533 -10.69 -41.04 -21.75
CA GLY A 533 -11.66 -40.43 -22.66
C GLY A 533 -11.43 -40.67 -24.16
N ASN A 534 -10.29 -41.24 -24.57
CA ASN A 534 -10.02 -41.56 -25.97
C ASN A 534 -9.36 -42.93 -26.11
N GLY A 535 -10.07 -43.85 -26.77
CA GLY A 535 -9.80 -45.28 -26.70
C GLY A 535 -8.43 -45.73 -27.24
N LYS A 536 -7.91 -46.76 -26.58
CA LYS A 536 -7.29 -48.01 -27.10
C LYS A 536 -6.02 -48.42 -26.34
N SER A 537 -6.11 -49.64 -25.81
CA SER A 537 -5.07 -50.67 -25.64
C SER A 537 -3.84 -50.36 -24.77
N VAL A 538 -3.89 -50.87 -23.54
CA VAL A 538 -2.72 -51.33 -22.76
C VAL A 538 -2.11 -52.57 -23.44
N PRO A 539 -0.76 -52.70 -23.47
CA PRO A 539 -0.21 -53.92 -22.88
C PRO A 539 1.01 -53.71 -21.96
N ALA A 540 0.90 -54.41 -20.82
CA ALA A 540 1.93 -55.19 -20.13
C ALA A 540 3.29 -54.56 -19.74
N ARG A 541 3.36 -54.21 -18.45
CA ARG A 541 4.49 -54.42 -17.52
C ARG A 541 5.56 -55.43 -18.00
N LYS A 542 6.82 -54.99 -18.06
CA LYS A 542 8.00 -55.84 -17.81
C LYS A 542 9.12 -55.09 -17.07
N GLY A 543 9.49 -55.63 -15.90
CA GLY A 543 10.90 -55.76 -15.52
C GLY A 543 11.53 -54.71 -14.60
N LYS A 544 11.27 -54.81 -13.28
CA LYS A 544 12.24 -54.36 -12.26
C LYS A 544 13.56 -55.11 -12.44
N LYS A 545 14.69 -54.40 -12.57
CA LYS A 545 16.01 -54.91 -12.17
C LYS A 545 16.66 -53.96 -11.17
N LYS A 546 16.85 -54.51 -9.97
CA LYS A 546 17.70 -54.00 -8.88
C LYS A 546 19.17 -54.15 -9.26
N THR A 547 19.97 -53.13 -9.01
CA THR A 547 21.38 -53.15 -8.57
C THR A 547 21.65 -51.74 -8.04
N GLY A 548 22.25 -51.48 -6.89
CA GLY A 548 23.05 -52.26 -5.96
C GLY A 548 24.03 -51.25 -5.36
N LYS A 549 23.85 -50.90 -4.08
CA LYS A 549 24.75 -50.03 -3.30
C LYS A 549 26.19 -50.57 -3.39
N LEU A 550 27.16 -49.70 -3.63
CA LEU A 550 28.51 -49.87 -3.10
C LEU A 550 28.97 -48.58 -2.42
N ALA A 551 29.51 -48.79 -1.22
CA ALA A 551 29.96 -47.78 -0.28
C ALA A 551 31.48 -47.62 -0.33
N ARG A 552 31.93 -46.48 0.26
CA ARG A 552 33.23 -46.20 0.90
C ARG A 552 34.47 -45.95 0.03
N LYS A 553 35.00 -44.73 0.20
CA LYS A 553 36.36 -44.37 0.67
C LYS A 553 36.25 -42.89 1.12
N ARG A 554 36.74 -42.40 2.25
CA ARG A 554 37.49 -42.95 3.39
C ARG A 554 37.17 -42.05 4.59
#